data_AF-A0A7W0SBJ9-F1
#
_entry.id   AF-A0A7W0SBJ9-F1
#
_cell.length_a   1.000
_cell.length_b   1.000
_cell.length_c   1.000
_cell.angle_alpha   90.00
_cell.angle_beta   90.00
_cell.angle_gamma   90.00
#
_symmetry.space_group_name_H-M   'P 1'
#
loop_
_entity.id
_entity.type
_entity.pdbx_description
1 polymer ?
#
loop_
_entity_poly.entity_id
_entity_poly.type
_entity_poly.pdbx_seq_one_letter_code
_entity_poly.pdbx_strand_id
1 'polypeptide(L)'
;MDAGHELGHVVIHGHRPPPTSDKDPRRKVMEQQAFQFAGAFLLPAQSFESDFWSRTLEEPLALKPKWRVAVAAIIMLASHLGLISDRKQLRLWKRAEPFDDEWSPERPVLLRRSFELMLEAKVVSVDRILNHVKLLATYIEDLAGLPRERISDDPAPISFRERELAFVRHHKLALPRFR
;
A
#
# COMPACT_ATOMS: atom_id res chain seq x y z
N MET A 1 1.02 5.95 -5.82
CA MET A 1 0.40 4.97 -6.76
C MET A 1 -0.01 3.68 -6.05
N ASP A 2 0.35 3.55 -4.77
CA ASP A 2 0.39 2.29 -4.02
C ASP A 2 -0.99 1.65 -3.89
N ALA A 3 -2.03 2.41 -3.54
CA ALA A 3 -3.39 1.85 -3.46
C ALA A 3 -3.88 1.26 -4.81
N GLY A 4 -3.55 1.91 -5.94
CA GLY A 4 -3.88 1.39 -7.27
C GLY A 4 -3.04 0.15 -7.63
N HIS A 5 -1.79 0.10 -7.15
CA HIS A 5 -0.90 -1.05 -7.32
C HIS A 5 -1.44 -2.27 -6.56
N GLU A 6 -1.77 -2.10 -5.28
CA GLU A 6 -2.36 -3.16 -4.46
C GLU A 6 -3.71 -3.63 -5.01
N LEU A 7 -4.54 -2.69 -5.52
CA LEU A 7 -5.77 -3.06 -6.23
C LEU A 7 -5.48 -3.91 -7.46
N GLY A 8 -4.43 -3.57 -8.22
CA GLY A 8 -3.95 -4.37 -9.34
C GLY A 8 -3.57 -5.79 -8.93
N HIS A 9 -2.91 -5.96 -7.79
CA HIS A 9 -2.65 -7.29 -7.22
C HIS A 9 -3.92 -8.06 -6.94
N VAL A 10 -4.90 -7.44 -6.28
CA VAL A 10 -6.17 -8.11 -5.97
C VAL A 10 -6.91 -8.51 -7.26
N VAL A 11 -7.04 -7.59 -8.22
CA VAL A 11 -7.83 -7.79 -9.44
C VAL A 11 -7.16 -8.80 -10.39
N ILE A 12 -5.86 -8.63 -10.66
CA ILE A 12 -5.14 -9.43 -11.67
C ILE A 12 -4.63 -10.75 -11.09
N HIS A 13 -4.26 -10.75 -9.81
CA HIS A 13 -3.51 -11.83 -9.19
C HIS A 13 -4.22 -12.52 -8.03
N GLY A 14 -5.36 -12.02 -7.53
CA GLY A 14 -6.04 -12.56 -6.35
C GLY A 14 -6.48 -14.03 -6.45
N HIS A 15 -6.64 -14.56 -7.67
CA HIS A 15 -7.02 -15.95 -7.92
C HIS A 15 -5.82 -16.85 -8.30
N ARG A 16 -4.60 -16.33 -8.24
CA ARG A 16 -3.38 -17.04 -8.63
C ARG A 16 -2.57 -17.40 -7.38
N PRO A 17 -1.88 -18.56 -7.37
CA PRO A 17 -0.95 -18.88 -6.29
C PRO A 17 0.15 -17.81 -6.20
N PRO A 18 0.50 -17.36 -4.98
CA PRO A 18 1.58 -16.40 -4.83
C PRO A 18 2.93 -17.01 -5.28
N PRO A 19 3.91 -16.15 -5.60
CA PRO A 19 5.27 -16.58 -5.87
C PRO A 19 5.85 -17.40 -4.72
N THR A 20 6.57 -18.48 -5.03
CA THR A 20 7.02 -19.45 -4.01
C THR A 20 8.32 -19.07 -3.32
N SER A 21 9.06 -18.09 -3.87
CA SER A 21 10.32 -17.58 -3.31
C SER A 21 10.66 -16.20 -3.89
N ASP A 22 11.63 -15.50 -3.29
CA ASP A 22 12.11 -14.20 -3.80
C ASP A 22 12.75 -14.27 -5.19
N LYS A 23 13.24 -15.45 -5.60
CA LYS A 23 13.86 -15.67 -6.92
C LYS A 23 12.86 -16.09 -7.99
N ASP A 24 11.59 -16.21 -7.63
CA ASP A 24 10.55 -16.61 -8.57
C ASP A 24 10.40 -15.56 -9.68
N PRO A 25 10.60 -15.92 -10.96
CA PRO A 25 10.56 -14.97 -12.07
C PRO A 25 9.18 -14.31 -12.23
N ARG A 26 8.11 -14.93 -11.71
CA ARG A 26 6.76 -14.39 -11.75
C ARG A 26 6.63 -13.11 -10.94
N ARG A 27 7.43 -12.92 -9.87
CA ARG A 27 7.39 -11.70 -9.04
C ARG A 27 7.54 -10.45 -9.88
N LYS A 28 8.62 -10.38 -10.66
CA LYS A 28 8.93 -9.22 -11.50
C LYS A 28 7.79 -8.90 -12.47
N VAL A 29 7.18 -9.94 -13.04
CA VAL A 29 6.06 -9.78 -13.99
C VAL A 29 4.79 -9.31 -13.27
N MET A 30 4.48 -9.87 -12.10
CA MET A 30 3.29 -9.50 -11.30
C MET A 30 3.37 -8.05 -10.81
N GLU A 31 4.53 -7.64 -10.29
CA GLU A 31 4.81 -6.25 -9.90
C GLU A 31 4.63 -5.29 -11.09
N GLN A 32 5.20 -5.65 -12.24
CA GLN A 32 5.08 -4.84 -13.46
C GLN A 32 3.62 -4.73 -13.92
N GLN A 33 2.85 -5.82 -13.88
CA GLN A 33 1.44 -5.84 -14.27
C GLN A 33 0.57 -5.03 -13.32
N ALA A 34 0.76 -5.17 -12.00
CA ALA A 34 0.04 -4.39 -11.00
C ALA A 34 0.32 -2.88 -11.15
N PHE A 35 1.57 -2.52 -11.43
CA PHE A 35 1.96 -1.14 -11.68
C PHE A 35 1.37 -0.57 -12.98
N GLN A 36 1.35 -1.35 -14.07
CA GLN A 36 0.69 -0.97 -15.32
C GLN A 36 -0.82 -0.78 -15.13
N PHE A 37 -1.46 -1.67 -14.37
CA PHE A 37 -2.86 -1.54 -14.00
C PHE A 37 -3.12 -0.24 -13.23
N ALA A 38 -2.33 0.04 -12.20
CA ALA A 38 -2.47 1.26 -11.41
C ALA A 38 -2.36 2.52 -12.29
N GLY A 39 -1.39 2.54 -13.21
CA GLY A 39 -1.22 3.61 -14.18
C GLY A 39 -2.45 3.78 -15.07
N ALA A 40 -2.92 2.71 -15.72
CA ALA A 40 -4.08 2.77 -16.60
C ALA A 40 -5.40 3.10 -15.88
N PHE A 41 -5.54 2.65 -14.62
CA PHE A 41 -6.72 2.88 -13.79
C PHE A 41 -6.80 4.32 -13.29
N LEU A 42 -5.68 4.88 -12.79
CA LEU A 42 -5.63 6.23 -12.24
C LEU A 42 -5.45 7.32 -13.31
N LEU A 43 -4.76 6.99 -14.40
CA LEU A 43 -4.39 7.89 -15.49
C LEU A 43 -4.67 7.21 -16.86
N PRO A 44 -5.93 7.16 -17.32
CA PRO A 44 -6.26 6.54 -18.61
C PRO A 44 -5.58 7.28 -19.78
N ALA A 45 -4.84 6.54 -20.61
CA ALA A 45 -3.98 7.10 -21.66
C ALA A 45 -4.71 8.06 -22.61
N GLN A 46 -5.89 7.68 -23.10
CA GLN A 46 -6.64 8.50 -24.07
C GLN A 46 -7.03 9.87 -23.51
N SER A 47 -7.53 9.90 -22.27
CA SER A 47 -7.86 11.16 -21.59
C SER A 47 -6.60 11.95 -21.24
N PHE A 48 -5.56 11.28 -20.80
CA PHE A 48 -4.28 11.89 -20.46
C PHE A 48 -3.60 12.56 -21.66
N GLU A 49 -3.59 11.92 -22.83
CA GLU A 49 -3.01 12.51 -24.06
C GLU A 49 -3.69 13.81 -24.45
N SER A 50 -5.01 13.92 -24.27
CA SER A 50 -5.75 15.16 -24.54
C SER A 50 -5.40 16.29 -23.57
N ASP A 51 -4.97 15.94 -22.35
CA ASP A 51 -4.57 16.89 -21.32
C ASP A 51 -3.09 17.30 -21.41
N PHE A 52 -2.23 16.44 -21.97
CA PHE A 52 -0.78 16.63 -22.05
C PHE A 52 -0.36 17.19 -23.42
N TRP A 53 -0.61 18.47 -23.65
CA TRP A 53 -0.45 19.11 -24.96
C TRP A 53 0.79 20.00 -25.11
N SER A 54 1.22 20.68 -24.05
CA SER A 54 2.30 21.68 -24.10
C SER A 54 3.69 21.05 -24.19
N ARG A 55 3.83 19.80 -23.74
CA ARG A 55 5.09 19.04 -23.63
C ARG A 55 6.19 19.90 -23.03
N THR A 56 5.87 20.67 -22.00
CA THR A 56 6.82 21.50 -21.23
C THR A 56 7.33 20.75 -19.98
N LEU A 57 8.22 21.35 -19.19
CA LEU A 57 8.67 20.76 -17.92
C LEU A 57 7.70 21.03 -16.77
N GLU A 58 6.76 21.95 -16.99
CA GLU A 58 5.82 22.48 -16.01
C GLU A 58 4.47 21.75 -16.08
N GLU A 59 4.15 21.17 -17.24
CA GLU A 59 2.89 20.47 -17.49
C GLU A 59 2.56 19.34 -16.51
N PRO A 60 3.51 18.47 -16.10
CA PRO A 60 3.22 17.47 -15.07
C PRO A 60 2.71 18.09 -13.76
N LEU A 61 3.22 19.26 -13.38
CA LEU A 61 2.78 19.99 -12.19
C LEU A 61 1.39 20.58 -12.38
N ALA A 62 1.12 21.17 -13.56
CA ALA A 62 -0.19 21.72 -13.89
C ALA A 62 -1.30 20.66 -13.94
N LEU A 63 -0.94 19.41 -14.25
CA LEU A 63 -1.87 18.28 -14.33
C LEU A 63 -2.11 17.57 -12.98
N LYS A 64 -1.22 17.76 -11.99
CA LYS A 64 -1.35 17.13 -10.66
C LYS A 64 -2.72 17.42 -10.01
N PRO A 65 -3.27 18.66 -10.00
CA PRO A 65 -4.57 18.94 -9.37
C PRO A 65 -5.76 18.24 -10.03
N LYS A 66 -5.69 18.00 -11.35
CA LYS A 66 -6.73 17.30 -12.10
C LYS A 66 -6.70 15.80 -11.79
N TRP A 67 -5.52 15.19 -11.90
CA TRP A 67 -5.35 13.74 -11.83
C TRP A 67 -5.17 13.21 -10.41
N ARG A 68 -4.73 14.06 -9.47
CA ARG A 68 -4.53 13.76 -8.05
C ARG A 68 -3.63 12.54 -7.80
N VAL A 69 -2.58 12.42 -8.59
CA VAL A 69 -1.55 11.40 -8.44
C VAL A 69 -0.18 12.05 -8.27
N ALA A 70 0.84 11.24 -7.97
CA ALA A 70 2.22 11.72 -7.94
C ALA A 70 2.64 12.25 -9.34
N VAL A 71 3.41 13.33 -9.37
CA VAL A 71 4.01 13.91 -10.57
C VAL A 71 4.90 12.87 -11.24
N ALA A 72 5.60 12.04 -10.47
CA ALA A 72 6.35 10.90 -11.00
C ALA A 72 5.48 9.95 -11.84
N ALA A 73 4.22 9.70 -11.45
CA ALA A 73 3.28 8.88 -12.20
C ALA A 73 2.93 9.52 -13.55
N ILE A 74 2.66 10.83 -13.54
CA ILE A 74 2.35 11.62 -14.74
C ILE A 74 3.55 11.61 -15.71
N ILE A 75 4.76 11.86 -15.21
CA ILE A 75 5.99 11.86 -16.03
C ILE A 75 6.21 10.50 -16.68
N MET A 76 6.04 9.44 -15.90
CA MET A 76 6.27 8.08 -16.37
C MET A 76 5.25 7.67 -17.43
N LEU A 77 3.97 8.04 -17.28
CA LEU A 77 2.97 7.82 -18.32
C LEU A 77 3.29 8.63 -19.59
N ALA A 78 3.65 9.91 -19.46
CA ALA A 78 4.04 10.74 -20.60
C ALA A 78 5.23 10.15 -21.37
N SER A 79 6.20 9.56 -20.65
CA SER A 79 7.33 8.85 -21.26
C SER A 79 6.87 7.56 -21.94
N HIS A 80 6.03 6.76 -21.27
CA HIS A 80 5.50 5.51 -21.81
C HIS A 80 4.72 5.71 -23.12
N LEU A 81 3.99 6.83 -23.24
CA LEU A 81 3.25 7.22 -24.44
C LEU A 81 4.12 7.96 -25.49
N GLY A 82 5.41 8.15 -25.24
CA GLY A 82 6.31 8.84 -26.16
C GLY A 82 6.08 10.35 -26.28
N LEU A 83 5.36 10.96 -25.33
CA LEU A 83 5.07 12.40 -25.31
C LEU A 83 6.28 13.23 -24.84
N ILE A 84 7.22 12.60 -24.13
CA ILE A 84 8.49 13.19 -23.70
C ILE A 84 9.66 12.23 -23.96
N SER A 85 10.87 12.78 -24.14
CA SER A 85 12.09 11.98 -24.29
C SER A 85 12.69 11.56 -22.94
N ASP A 86 13.50 10.49 -22.93
CA ASP A 86 14.21 10.00 -21.74
C ASP A 86 15.04 11.08 -21.04
N ARG A 87 15.74 11.92 -21.84
CA ARG A 87 16.51 13.05 -21.32
C ARG A 87 15.63 14.05 -20.58
N LYS A 88 14.40 14.27 -21.06
CA LYS A 88 13.44 15.16 -20.44
C LYS A 88 12.82 14.53 -19.18
N GLN A 89 12.50 13.24 -19.22
CA GLN A 89 12.08 12.48 -18.03
C GLN A 89 13.12 12.61 -16.90
N LEU A 90 14.40 12.37 -17.17
CA LEU A 90 15.46 12.49 -16.17
C LEU A 90 15.57 13.89 -15.54
N ARG A 91 15.26 14.95 -16.31
CA ARG A 91 15.24 16.33 -15.78
C ARG A 91 14.04 16.58 -14.87
N LEU A 92 12.89 16.01 -15.20
CA LEU A 92 11.66 16.14 -14.43
C LEU A 92 11.74 15.43 -13.08
N TRP A 93 12.34 14.23 -13.03
CA TRP A 93 12.53 13.45 -11.81
C TRP A 93 13.42 14.12 -10.75
N LYS A 94 14.21 15.14 -11.12
CA LYS A 94 15.08 15.87 -10.19
C LYS A 94 14.36 17.02 -9.45
N ARG A 95 13.12 17.35 -9.83
CA ARG A 95 12.30 18.32 -9.10
C ARG A 95 11.58 17.59 -7.96
N ALA A 96 11.58 18.18 -6.77
CA ALA A 96 10.82 17.66 -5.63
C ALA A 96 9.31 17.67 -5.93
N GLU A 97 8.58 16.72 -5.36
CA GLU A 97 7.13 16.56 -5.48
C GLU A 97 6.43 17.72 -4.72
N PRO A 98 5.73 18.63 -5.43
CA PRO A 98 4.98 19.71 -4.79
C PRO A 98 3.52 19.32 -4.56
N PHE A 99 2.82 20.05 -3.68
CA PHE A 99 1.37 19.96 -3.41
C PHE A 99 0.88 18.73 -2.62
N ASP A 100 1.74 17.95 -1.97
CA ASP A 100 1.30 16.79 -1.17
C ASP A 100 0.58 17.20 0.13
N ASP A 101 0.86 18.38 0.69
CA ASP A 101 0.25 18.88 1.93
C ASP A 101 -1.06 19.65 1.73
N GLU A 102 -1.52 19.85 0.49
CA GLU A 102 -2.66 20.72 0.20
C GLU A 102 -4.02 20.01 0.25
N TRP A 103 -4.05 18.68 0.20
CA TRP A 103 -5.30 17.92 0.11
C TRP A 103 -5.56 17.06 1.33
N SER A 104 -6.77 17.16 1.86
CA SER A 104 -7.24 16.22 2.87
C SER A 104 -7.38 14.81 2.27
N PRO A 105 -6.96 13.76 2.98
CA PRO A 105 -7.18 12.39 2.55
C PRO A 105 -8.66 12.09 2.29
N GLU A 106 -8.92 11.23 1.32
CA GLU A 106 -10.28 10.74 1.07
C GLU A 106 -10.81 9.96 2.29
N ARG A 107 -12.11 10.14 2.59
CA ARG A 107 -12.80 9.38 3.64
C ARG A 107 -13.71 8.33 3.00
N PRO A 108 -13.39 7.04 3.09
CA PRO A 108 -14.15 6.01 2.38
C PRO A 108 -15.54 5.82 2.99
N VAL A 109 -16.58 6.03 2.18
CA VAL A 109 -17.97 5.93 2.65
C VAL A 109 -18.45 4.49 2.70
N LEU A 110 -18.17 3.71 1.65
CA LEU A 110 -18.64 2.32 1.55
C LEU A 110 -17.98 1.44 2.60
N LEU A 111 -16.67 1.57 2.79
CA LEU A 111 -15.93 0.81 3.79
C LEU A 111 -16.47 1.10 5.20
N ARG A 112 -16.65 2.38 5.55
CA ARG A 112 -17.28 2.79 6.81
C ARG A 112 -18.63 2.11 7.02
N ARG A 113 -19.54 2.22 6.04
CA ARG A 113 -20.88 1.63 6.12
C ARG A 113 -20.85 0.12 6.29
N SER A 114 -19.94 -0.57 5.61
CA SER A 114 -19.75 -2.01 5.79
C SER A 114 -19.34 -2.37 7.21
N PHE A 115 -18.41 -1.61 7.81
CA PHE A 115 -18.05 -1.79 9.22
C PHE A 115 -19.25 -1.55 10.16
N GLU A 116 -19.97 -0.45 9.95
CA GLU A 116 -21.17 -0.11 10.74
C GLU A 116 -22.20 -1.24 10.68
N LEU A 117 -22.55 -1.69 9.47
CA LEU A 117 -23.51 -2.78 9.25
C LEU A 117 -23.07 -4.11 9.90
N MET A 118 -21.80 -4.50 9.76
CA MET A 118 -21.29 -5.75 10.34
C MET A 118 -21.34 -5.73 11.88
N LEU A 119 -21.06 -4.57 12.49
CA LEU A 119 -21.11 -4.38 13.94
C LEU A 119 -22.54 -4.33 14.45
N GLU A 120 -23.44 -3.63 13.76
CA GLU A 120 -24.87 -3.54 14.11
C GLU A 120 -25.58 -4.90 14.00
N ALA A 121 -25.32 -5.63 12.91
CA ALA A 121 -25.84 -6.97 12.70
C ALA A 121 -25.15 -8.04 13.57
N LYS A 122 -24.14 -7.66 14.37
CA LYS A 122 -23.35 -8.55 15.25
C LYS A 122 -22.73 -9.75 14.52
N VAL A 123 -22.42 -9.59 13.24
CA VAL A 123 -21.77 -10.62 12.40
C VAL A 123 -20.30 -10.78 12.82
N VAL A 124 -19.67 -9.69 13.27
CA VAL A 124 -18.28 -9.65 13.73
C VAL A 124 -18.20 -8.76 14.97
N SER A 125 -17.45 -9.19 16.00
CA SER A 125 -17.17 -8.38 17.20
C SER A 125 -15.94 -7.49 17.00
N VAL A 126 -15.85 -6.40 17.78
CA VAL A 126 -14.69 -5.50 17.79
C VAL A 126 -13.39 -6.25 18.08
N ASP A 127 -13.38 -7.12 19.10
CA ASP A 127 -12.22 -7.96 19.43
C ASP A 127 -11.76 -8.81 18.25
N ARG A 128 -12.71 -9.36 17.49
CA ARG A 128 -12.40 -10.20 16.34
C ARG A 128 -11.74 -9.38 15.24
N ILE A 129 -12.19 -8.13 15.01
CA ILE A 129 -11.58 -7.21 14.05
C ILE A 129 -10.14 -6.90 14.48
N LEU A 130 -9.93 -6.46 15.72
CA LEU A 130 -8.60 -6.09 16.24
C LEU A 130 -7.60 -7.24 16.14
N ASN A 131 -8.02 -8.45 16.53
CA ASN A 131 -7.18 -9.64 16.46
C ASN A 131 -6.82 -10.10 15.03
N HIS A 132 -7.71 -9.88 14.07
CA HIS A 132 -7.47 -10.29 12.67
C HIS A 132 -6.67 -9.26 11.89
N VAL A 133 -7.00 -7.97 12.03
CA VAL A 133 -6.39 -6.89 11.26
C VAL A 133 -4.98 -6.57 11.79
N LYS A 134 -4.73 -6.80 13.09
CA LYS A 134 -3.42 -6.57 13.76
C LYS A 134 -2.87 -5.16 13.53
N LEU A 135 -3.77 -4.19 13.40
CA LEU A 135 -3.47 -2.77 13.39
C LEU A 135 -4.06 -2.15 14.66
N LEU A 136 -3.46 -1.04 15.10
CA LEU A 136 -4.01 -0.25 16.19
C LEU A 136 -5.41 0.24 15.83
N ALA A 137 -6.31 0.31 16.81
CA ALA A 137 -7.70 0.63 16.57
C ALA A 137 -7.88 1.99 15.88
N THR A 138 -7.08 2.97 16.29
CA THR A 138 -7.03 4.31 15.67
C THR A 138 -6.68 4.29 14.18
N TYR A 139 -5.79 3.39 13.76
CA TYR A 139 -5.42 3.24 12.35
C TYR A 139 -6.54 2.58 11.56
N ILE A 140 -7.24 1.60 12.15
CA ILE A 140 -8.41 0.99 11.52
C ILE A 140 -9.52 2.03 11.36
N GLU A 141 -9.74 2.86 12.36
CA GLU A 141 -10.72 3.94 12.30
C GLU A 141 -10.40 4.94 11.20
N ASP A 142 -9.15 5.39 11.12
CA ASP A 142 -8.71 6.34 10.09
C ASP A 142 -8.83 5.72 8.68
N LEU A 143 -8.35 4.48 8.49
CA LEU A 143 -8.42 3.77 7.21
C LEU A 143 -9.84 3.46 6.76
N ALA A 144 -10.72 3.08 7.69
CA ALA A 144 -12.12 2.79 7.41
C ALA A 144 -13.01 4.03 7.38
N GLY A 145 -12.49 5.20 7.75
CA GLY A 145 -13.23 6.45 7.86
C GLY A 145 -14.22 6.49 9.03
N LEU A 146 -14.06 5.64 10.04
CA LEU A 146 -14.93 5.53 11.21
C LEU A 146 -14.71 6.71 12.19
N PRO A 147 -15.71 7.06 13.01
CA PRO A 147 -15.49 8.00 14.10
C PRO A 147 -14.50 7.43 15.13
N ARG A 148 -13.78 8.32 15.83
CA ARG A 148 -12.87 7.94 16.91
C ARG A 148 -13.62 7.19 18.01
N GLU A 149 -12.94 6.23 18.63
CA GLU A 149 -13.45 5.39 19.73
C GLU A 149 -14.61 4.47 19.33
N ARG A 150 -14.92 4.37 18.03
CA ARG A 150 -15.92 3.42 17.50
C ARG A 150 -15.43 1.99 17.60
N ILE A 151 -14.13 1.82 17.44
CA ILE A 151 -13.36 0.61 17.68
C ILE A 151 -12.44 1.01 18.83
N SER A 152 -12.94 0.93 20.07
CA SER A 152 -12.16 1.26 21.26
C SER A 152 -11.20 0.12 21.58
N ASP A 153 -9.93 0.48 21.85
CA ASP A 153 -8.99 -0.36 22.60
C ASP A 153 -9.37 -0.32 24.09
N ASP A 154 -9.75 -1.45 24.67
CA ASP A 154 -8.99 -1.90 25.83
C ASP A 154 -7.80 -2.65 25.21
N PRO A 155 -6.57 -2.12 25.28
CA PRO A 155 -5.47 -2.69 24.52
C PRO A 155 -5.24 -4.12 25.01
N ALA A 156 -5.63 -5.11 24.19
CA ALA A 156 -5.23 -6.48 24.42
C ALA A 156 -3.69 -6.47 24.51
N PRO A 157 -3.10 -6.90 25.64
CA PRO A 157 -1.67 -6.78 25.85
C PRO A 157 -0.96 -7.47 24.69
N ILE A 158 -0.07 -6.73 24.04
CA ILE A 158 0.78 -7.23 22.96
C ILE A 158 1.62 -8.36 23.56
N SER A 159 1.12 -9.59 23.44
CA SER A 159 1.87 -10.80 23.74
C SER A 159 2.84 -11.00 22.58
N PHE A 160 4.08 -10.55 22.77
CA PHE A 160 5.18 -11.13 22.03
C PHE A 160 5.23 -12.61 22.41
N ARG A 161 4.83 -13.50 21.50
CA ARG A 161 5.15 -14.92 21.63
C ARG A 161 6.68 -15.04 21.53
N GLU A 162 7.35 -15.00 22.67
CA GLU A 162 8.69 -15.54 22.78
C GLU A 162 8.64 -16.98 22.27
N ARG A 163 9.46 -17.28 21.26
CA ARG A 163 9.65 -18.66 20.83
C ARG A 163 10.22 -19.40 22.03
N GLU A 164 9.52 -20.43 22.50
CA GLU A 164 10.06 -21.40 23.45
C GLU A 164 11.42 -21.89 22.94
N LEU A 165 12.50 -21.41 23.56
CA LEU A 165 13.77 -22.11 23.53
C LEU A 165 13.62 -23.30 24.48
N ALA A 166 13.30 -24.44 23.90
CA ALA A 166 13.26 -25.72 24.58
C ALA A 166 14.55 -25.93 25.39
N PHE A 167 14.39 -25.93 26.71
CA PHE A 167 15.42 -26.19 27.68
C PHE A 167 15.78 -27.68 27.65
N VAL A 168 16.79 -28.07 26.89
CA VAL A 168 17.39 -29.40 27.02
C VAL A 168 18.29 -29.38 28.26
N ARG A 169 17.73 -29.76 29.42
CA ARG A 169 18.55 -30.35 30.50
C ARG A 169 19.10 -31.65 29.94
N HIS A 170 20.41 -31.86 29.91
CA HIS A 170 21.00 -33.18 30.14
C HIS A 170 22.40 -33.04 30.78
N HIS A 171 22.49 -33.59 31.99
CA HIS A 171 23.64 -34.24 32.63
C HIS A 171 24.88 -33.44 33.05
N LYS A 172 25.03 -33.34 34.38
CA LYS A 172 26.30 -33.21 35.12
C LYS A 172 27.30 -34.26 34.64
N LEU A 173 28.50 -33.84 34.26
CA LEU A 173 29.73 -34.63 34.42
C LEU A 173 30.88 -33.70 34.80
N ALA A 174 31.64 -34.14 35.80
CA ALA A 174 32.67 -33.41 36.53
C ALA A 174 33.90 -33.09 35.68
N LEU A 175 34.49 -31.91 35.89
CA LEU A 175 35.83 -31.57 35.39
C LEU A 175 36.89 -32.04 36.40
N PRO A 176 37.94 -32.78 35.99
CA PRO A 176 39.09 -33.02 36.84
C PRO A 176 39.99 -31.79 36.87
N ARG A 177 40.45 -31.44 38.08
CA ARG A 177 41.56 -30.49 38.31
C ARG A 177 42.84 -31.05 37.67
N PHE A 178 43.48 -30.27 36.83
CA PHE A 178 44.90 -30.43 36.53
C PHE A 178 45.69 -29.28 37.19
N ARG A 179 46.80 -29.69 37.81
CA ARG A 179 47.76 -28.89 38.56
C ARG A 179 48.50 -27.90 37.67
#